data_AF-H2YJJ6-F1
#
_entry.id   AF-H2YJJ6-F1
#
_cell.length_a   1.000
_cell.length_b   1.000
_cell.length_c   1.000
_cell.angle_alpha   90.00
_cell.angle_beta   90.00
_cell.angle_gamma   90.00
#
_symmetry.space_group_name_H-M   'P 1'
#
loop_
_entity.id
_entity.type
_entity.pdbx_description
1 polymer ?
#
loop_
_entity_poly.entity_id
_entity_poly.type
_entity_poly.pdbx_seq_one_letter_code
_entity_poly.pdbx_strand_id
1 'polypeptide(L)'
;MSDQDLYSEVIRFTSLPQRTKDIAKQFVRDVMGNRPYVTIHWRFDRSDWMSSCNRHEAFDYWLELCGRITRMNHIDISTTMYHAVAADSNATIIKDVYVASPTSQYHLMKLIKRELAKKNITLHYGVGPAQTHVYEVRAL
;
A
#
# COMPACT_ATOMS: atom_id res chain seq x y z
N MET A 1 31.12 6.50 6.09
CA MET A 1 29.92 6.23 5.30
C MET A 1 28.99 5.43 6.17
N SER A 2 27.80 5.93 6.45
CA SER A 2 26.80 5.20 7.24
C SER A 2 26.07 4.19 6.36
N ASP A 3 25.40 3.21 6.96
CA ASP A 3 24.56 2.26 6.23
C ASP A 3 23.48 2.98 5.42
N GLN A 4 22.93 4.10 5.93
CA GLN A 4 21.93 4.90 5.21
C GLN A 4 22.50 5.54 3.94
N ASP A 5 23.74 6.01 3.99
CA ASP A 5 24.41 6.58 2.81
C ASP A 5 24.62 5.50 1.75
N LEU A 6 25.06 4.31 2.17
CA LEU A 6 25.27 3.17 1.28
C LEU A 6 23.96 2.70 0.62
N TYR A 7 22.88 2.54 1.40
CA TYR A 7 21.58 2.16 0.84
C TYR A 7 21.03 3.21 -0.13
N SER A 8 21.24 4.49 0.19
CA SER A 8 20.82 5.59 -0.70
C SER A 8 21.56 5.57 -2.02
N GLU A 9 22.87 5.30 -2.01
CA GLU A 9 23.66 5.12 -3.23
C GLU A 9 23.20 3.91 -4.04
N VAL A 10 22.99 2.76 -3.40
CA VAL A 10 22.50 1.55 -4.08
C VAL A 10 21.16 1.84 -4.77
N ILE A 11 20.21 2.47 -4.08
CA ILE A 11 18.90 2.83 -4.66
C ILE A 11 19.08 3.81 -5.83
N ARG A 12 19.96 4.80 -5.70
CA ARG A 12 20.22 5.80 -6.73
C ARG A 12 20.76 5.17 -8.02
N PHE A 13 21.63 4.18 -7.91
CA PHE A 13 22.23 3.50 -9.07
C PHE A 13 21.45 2.28 -9.55
N THR A 14 20.51 1.76 -8.75
CA THR A 14 19.64 0.64 -9.12
C THR A 14 18.35 1.16 -9.74
N SER A 15 18.41 1.52 -11.03
CA SER A 15 17.21 1.96 -11.74
C SER A 15 16.25 0.80 -12.02
N LEU A 16 14.94 1.04 -11.90
CA LEU A 16 13.93 0.06 -12.30
C LEU A 16 14.05 -0.24 -13.81
N PRO A 17 13.87 -1.50 -14.25
CA PRO A 17 13.83 -1.85 -15.67
C PRO A 17 12.79 -1.01 -16.43
N GLN A 18 13.11 -0.65 -17.68
CA GLN A 18 12.25 0.25 -18.48
C GLN A 18 10.82 -0.28 -18.59
N ARG A 19 10.66 -1.58 -18.84
CA ARG A 19 9.35 -2.24 -18.91
C ARG A 19 8.52 -2.07 -17.63
N THR A 20 9.14 -2.10 -16.45
CA THR A 20 8.44 -1.88 -15.17
C THR A 20 7.94 -0.45 -15.06
N LYS A 21 8.77 0.53 -15.48
CA LYS A 21 8.37 1.94 -15.51
C LYS A 21 7.21 2.16 -16.48
N ASP A 22 7.23 1.50 -17.64
CA ASP A 22 6.18 1.64 -18.65
C ASP A 22 4.85 1.07 -18.17
N ILE A 23 4.87 -0.11 -17.53
CA ILE A 23 3.68 -0.72 -16.91
C ILE A 23 3.11 0.20 -15.82
N ALA A 24 3.96 0.74 -14.95
CA ALA A 24 3.52 1.65 -13.88
C ALA A 24 2.90 2.94 -14.44
N LYS A 25 3.55 3.56 -15.44
CA LYS A 25 3.01 4.74 -16.14
C LYS A 25 1.68 4.44 -16.82
N GLN A 26 1.58 3.30 -17.49
CA GLN A 26 0.35 2.85 -18.13
C GLN A 26 -0.77 2.67 -17.11
N PHE A 27 -0.49 2.04 -15.97
CA PHE A 27 -1.47 1.87 -14.90
C PHE A 27 -1.97 3.22 -14.35
N VAL A 28 -1.07 4.16 -14.06
CA VAL A 28 -1.44 5.50 -13.58
C VAL A 28 -2.32 6.24 -14.61
N ARG A 29 -2.00 6.12 -15.89
CA ARG A 29 -2.79 6.75 -16.96
C ARG A 29 -4.15 6.07 -17.14
N ASP A 30 -4.16 4.76 -17.32
CA ASP A 30 -5.35 4.02 -17.76
C ASP A 30 -6.32 3.76 -16.59
N VAL A 31 -5.82 3.62 -15.36
CA VAL A 31 -6.63 3.29 -14.17
C VAL A 31 -6.89 4.51 -13.27
N MET A 32 -5.89 5.36 -13.06
CA MET A 32 -6.02 6.55 -12.21
C MET A 32 -6.31 7.83 -13.00
N GLY A 33 -6.27 7.77 -14.33
CA GLY A 33 -6.54 8.93 -15.19
C GLY A 33 -5.55 10.08 -14.98
N ASN A 34 -4.32 9.80 -14.55
CA ASN A 34 -3.31 10.80 -14.16
C ASN A 34 -3.78 11.80 -13.07
N ARG A 35 -4.81 11.44 -12.30
CA ARG A 35 -5.28 12.29 -11.19
C ARG A 35 -4.28 12.24 -10.02
N PRO A 36 -4.24 13.28 -9.17
CA PRO A 36 -3.38 13.29 -7.98
C PRO A 36 -3.65 12.08 -7.09
N TYR A 37 -2.58 11.34 -6.76
CA TYR A 37 -2.67 10.07 -6.05
C TYR A 37 -1.61 9.93 -4.95
N VAL A 38 -1.92 9.09 -3.96
CA VAL A 38 -0.97 8.63 -2.93
C VAL A 38 -0.82 7.11 -3.00
N THR A 39 0.39 6.61 -2.81
CA THR A 39 0.67 5.17 -2.74
C THR A 39 0.99 4.77 -1.31
N ILE A 40 0.36 3.71 -0.82
CA ILE A 40 0.56 3.15 0.51
C ILE A 40 1.01 1.70 0.36
N HIS A 41 2.06 1.33 1.08
CA HIS A 41 2.45 -0.06 1.24
C HIS A 41 1.84 -0.61 2.53
N TRP A 42 0.84 -1.49 2.40
CA TRP A 42 0.18 -2.15 3.52
C TRP A 42 0.80 -3.53 3.71
N ARG A 43 1.71 -3.68 4.67
CA ARG A 43 2.43 -4.95 4.88
C ARG A 43 1.82 -5.85 5.97
N PHE A 44 0.85 -5.36 6.73
CA PHE A 44 0.32 -6.08 7.90
C PHE A 44 -0.63 -7.21 7.50
N ASP A 45 -0.07 -8.39 7.27
CA ASP A 45 -0.82 -9.63 7.19
C ASP A 45 -0.60 -10.49 8.45
N ARG A 46 -1.65 -11.22 8.85
CA ARG A 46 -1.63 -12.00 10.10
C ARG A 46 -0.62 -13.16 10.07
N SER A 47 -0.40 -13.75 8.90
CA SER A 47 0.34 -15.00 8.71
C SER A 47 1.85 -14.84 8.60
N ASP A 48 2.31 -13.73 8.02
CA ASP A 48 3.73 -13.48 7.75
C ASP A 48 4.23 -12.37 8.66
N TRP A 49 3.89 -11.11 8.38
CA TRP A 49 4.46 -10.00 9.14
C TRP A 49 4.08 -10.10 10.62
N MET A 50 2.78 -10.26 10.92
CA MET A 50 2.28 -10.25 12.31
C MET A 50 2.65 -11.51 13.08
N SER A 51 3.26 -12.52 12.46
CA SER A 51 3.86 -13.63 13.20
C SER A 51 4.94 -13.14 14.17
N SER A 52 5.63 -12.05 13.81
CA SER A 52 6.60 -11.38 14.68
C SER A 52 5.99 -10.81 15.96
N CYS A 53 4.70 -10.47 15.95
CA CYS A 53 3.97 -10.01 17.14
C CYS A 53 3.76 -11.11 18.19
N ASN A 54 3.92 -12.37 17.81
CA ASN A 54 3.78 -13.52 18.71
C ASN A 54 5.13 -14.05 19.22
N ARG A 55 6.25 -13.40 18.83
CA ARG A 55 7.59 -13.80 19.28
C ARG A 55 7.85 -13.21 20.67
N HIS A 56 8.29 -14.06 21.60
CA HIS A 56 8.59 -13.69 22.99
C HIS A 56 9.77 -12.71 23.12
N GLU A 57 10.49 -12.42 22.04
CA GLU A 57 11.67 -11.56 21.98
C GLU A 57 11.38 -10.18 21.36
N ALA A 58 10.11 -9.85 21.10
CA ALA A 58 9.75 -8.55 20.54
C ALA A 58 10.00 -7.42 21.57
N PHE A 59 10.76 -6.39 21.18
CA PHE A 59 10.94 -5.17 21.96
C PHE A 59 9.59 -4.54 22.35
N ASP A 60 9.50 -3.88 23.51
CA ASP A 60 8.26 -3.28 24.02
C ASP A 60 7.55 -2.37 23.01
N TYR A 61 8.32 -1.56 22.28
CA TYR A 61 7.81 -0.72 21.19
C TYR A 61 7.11 -1.52 20.09
N TRP A 62 7.63 -2.69 19.75
CA TRP A 62 7.05 -3.57 18.74
C TRP A 62 5.73 -4.19 19.22
N LEU A 63 5.68 -4.61 20.48
CA LEU A 63 4.46 -5.15 21.10
C LEU A 63 3.36 -4.07 21.15
N GLU A 64 3.73 -2.82 21.44
CA GLU A 64 2.79 -1.70 21.40
C GLU A 64 2.26 -1.46 19.99
N LEU A 65 3.14 -1.42 18.98
CA LEU A 65 2.76 -1.28 17.57
C LEU A 65 1.81 -2.42 17.14
N CYS A 66 2.15 -3.66 17.47
CA CYS A 66 1.31 -4.83 17.23
C CYS A 66 -0.05 -4.70 17.91
N GLY A 67 -0.10 -4.23 19.17
CA GLY A 67 -1.33 -3.98 19.91
C GLY A 67 -2.21 -2.91 19.26
N ARG A 68 -1.61 -1.84 18.73
CA ARG A 68 -2.34 -0.79 18.02
C ARG A 68 -2.92 -1.31 16.70
N ILE A 69 -2.11 -1.98 15.88
CA ILE A 69 -2.53 -2.48 14.56
C ILE A 69 -3.61 -3.56 14.68
N THR A 70 -3.49 -4.48 15.64
CA THR A 70 -4.48 -5.56 15.82
C THR A 70 -5.85 -5.07 16.25
N ARG A 71 -5.92 -3.90 16.90
CA ARG A 71 -7.16 -3.26 17.34
C ARG A 71 -7.80 -2.37 16.29
N MET A 72 -7.05 -1.97 15.26
CA MET A 72 -7.59 -1.14 14.18
C MET A 72 -8.57 -1.94 13.33
N ASN A 73 -9.77 -1.40 13.17
CA ASN A 73 -10.73 -1.90 12.19
C ASN A 73 -10.60 -1.12 10.86
N HIS A 74 -11.39 -1.51 9.86
CA HIS A 74 -11.34 -0.88 8.53
C HIS A 74 -11.73 0.61 8.53
N ILE A 75 -12.56 1.06 9.48
CA ILE A 75 -12.94 2.47 9.65
C ILE A 75 -11.74 3.25 10.17
N ASP A 76 -11.07 2.74 11.20
CA ASP A 76 -9.87 3.39 11.76
C ASP A 76 -8.79 3.56 10.68
N ILE A 77 -8.50 2.47 9.95
CA ILE A 77 -7.51 2.47 8.87
C ILE A 77 -7.89 3.49 7.78
N SER A 78 -9.15 3.47 7.32
CA SER A 78 -9.60 4.41 6.28
C SER A 78 -9.56 5.87 6.73
N THR A 79 -9.79 6.12 8.02
CA THR A 79 -9.74 7.45 8.63
C THR A 79 -8.31 7.94 8.71
N THR A 80 -7.38 7.10 9.16
CA THR A 80 -5.94 7.42 9.14
C THR A 80 -5.44 7.68 7.71
N MET A 81 -5.83 6.86 6.74
CA MET A 81 -5.49 7.09 5.32
C MET A 81 -6.00 8.44 4.84
N TYR A 82 -7.26 8.77 5.14
CA TYR A 82 -7.83 10.06 4.77
C TYR A 82 -7.07 11.23 5.40
N HIS A 83 -6.75 11.16 6.70
CA HIS A 83 -6.00 12.23 7.37
C HIS A 83 -4.58 12.36 6.84
N ALA A 84 -3.88 11.27 6.55
CA ALA A 84 -2.56 11.31 5.93
C ALA A 84 -2.60 11.99 4.55
N VAL A 85 -3.67 11.74 3.80
CA VAL A 85 -3.91 12.33 2.48
C VAL A 85 -4.36 13.80 2.56
N ALA A 86 -5.16 14.16 3.57
CA ALA A 86 -5.71 15.50 3.74
C ALA A 86 -4.78 16.47 4.49
N ALA A 87 -3.80 15.95 5.23
CA ALA A 87 -2.82 16.76 5.96
C ALA A 87 -1.79 17.45 5.05
N ASP A 88 -1.71 17.04 3.78
CA ASP A 88 -0.85 17.69 2.79
C ASP A 88 -1.54 18.96 2.26
N SER A 89 -1.34 20.08 2.96
CA SER A 89 -2.01 21.37 2.74
C SER A 89 -1.68 22.06 1.42
N ASN A 90 -0.67 21.58 0.68
CA ASN A 90 -0.33 22.01 -0.68
C ASN A 90 -0.81 21.03 -1.76
N ALA A 91 -1.42 19.90 -1.37
CA ALA A 91 -1.83 18.88 -2.32
C ALA A 91 -3.09 19.31 -3.06
N THR A 92 -2.99 19.25 -4.38
CA THR A 92 -4.14 19.06 -5.27
C THR A 92 -5.05 18.01 -4.64
N ILE A 93 -6.36 18.26 -4.52
CA ILE A 93 -7.31 17.35 -3.85
C ILE A 93 -7.06 15.92 -4.33
N ILE A 94 -6.42 15.10 -3.49
CA ILE A 94 -6.06 13.73 -3.84
C ILE A 94 -7.35 12.97 -4.13
N LYS A 95 -7.40 12.36 -5.33
CA LYS A 95 -8.58 11.63 -5.81
C LYS A 95 -8.42 10.14 -5.72
N ASP A 96 -7.17 9.67 -5.72
CA ASP A 96 -6.85 8.26 -5.83
C ASP A 96 -5.84 7.84 -4.75
N VAL A 97 -6.10 6.68 -4.15
CA VAL A 97 -5.15 6.03 -3.24
C VAL A 97 -4.85 4.65 -3.82
N TYR A 98 -3.58 4.32 -3.98
CA TYR A 98 -3.13 2.98 -4.32
C TYR A 98 -2.59 2.27 -3.09
N VAL A 99 -3.07 1.06 -2.80
CA VAL A 99 -2.54 0.24 -1.73
C VAL A 99 -1.91 -1.03 -2.30
N ALA A 100 -0.59 -1.14 -2.17
CA ALA A 100 0.11 -2.40 -2.32
C ALA A 100 -0.14 -3.22 -1.05
N SER A 101 -1.03 -4.22 -1.12
CA SER A 101 -1.39 -5.10 0.00
C SER A 101 -1.20 -6.57 -0.36
N PRO A 102 -0.89 -7.43 0.63
CA PRO A 102 -0.96 -8.88 0.47
C PRO A 102 -2.35 -9.32 0.01
N THR A 103 -2.40 -10.33 -0.87
CA THR A 103 -3.66 -10.87 -1.40
C THR A 103 -4.58 -11.41 -0.29
N SER A 104 -4.02 -11.86 0.83
CA SER A 104 -4.77 -12.29 2.03
C SER A 104 -5.60 -11.17 2.65
N GLN A 105 -5.30 -9.90 2.36
CA GLN A 105 -6.02 -8.73 2.87
C GLN A 105 -7.09 -8.19 1.91
N TYR A 106 -7.43 -8.91 0.84
CA TYR A 106 -8.43 -8.49 -0.15
C TYR A 106 -9.76 -8.06 0.48
N HIS A 107 -10.28 -8.82 1.45
CA HIS A 107 -11.54 -8.49 2.11
C HIS A 107 -11.47 -7.16 2.87
N LEU A 108 -10.36 -6.91 3.57
CA LEU A 108 -10.11 -5.65 4.26
C LEU A 108 -10.06 -4.48 3.27
N MET A 109 -9.36 -4.63 2.14
CA MET A 109 -9.29 -3.60 1.11
C MET A 109 -10.66 -3.28 0.51
N LYS A 110 -11.53 -4.28 0.36
CA LYS A 110 -12.92 -4.07 -0.09
C LYS A 110 -13.73 -3.24 0.91
N LEU A 111 -13.52 -3.43 2.20
CA LEU A 111 -14.17 -2.63 3.25
C LEU A 111 -13.62 -1.20 3.27
N ILE A 112 -12.30 -1.03 3.26
CA ILE A 112 -11.64 0.29 3.22
C ILE A 112 -12.08 1.09 1.99
N LYS A 113 -12.21 0.43 0.81
CA LYS A 113 -12.71 1.07 -0.42
C LYS A 113 -14.07 1.73 -0.21
N ARG A 114 -14.98 1.07 0.51
CA ARG A 114 -16.32 1.60 0.79
C ARG A 114 -16.27 2.83 1.70
N GLU A 115 -15.39 2.82 2.69
CA GLU A 115 -15.22 3.95 3.61
C GLU A 115 -14.58 5.17 2.93
N LEU A 116 -13.56 4.96 2.09
CA LEU A 116 -12.91 6.04 1.34
C LEU A 116 -13.82 6.64 0.27
N ALA A 117 -14.69 5.83 -0.35
CA ALA A 117 -15.66 6.32 -1.33
C ALA A 117 -16.62 7.37 -0.75
N LYS A 118 -17.00 7.25 0.54
CA LYS A 118 -17.81 8.25 1.26
C LYS A 118 -17.13 9.61 1.36
N LYS A 119 -15.80 9.65 1.20
CA LYS A 119 -14.95 10.84 1.26
C LYS A 119 -14.49 11.30 -0.13
N ASN A 120 -15.11 10.80 -1.20
CA ASN A 120 -14.77 11.09 -2.59
C ASN A 120 -13.31 10.71 -2.96
N ILE A 121 -12.80 9.63 -2.36
CA ILE A 121 -11.49 9.04 -2.67
C ILE A 121 -11.70 7.66 -3.30
N THR A 122 -11.03 7.42 -4.42
CA THR A 122 -11.02 6.13 -5.11
C THR A 122 -9.85 5.29 -4.62
N LEU A 123 -10.13 4.10 -4.08
CA LEU A 123 -9.10 3.15 -3.67
C LEU A 123 -8.82 2.11 -4.78
N HIS A 124 -7.54 1.97 -5.13
CA HIS A 124 -6.98 0.96 -6.04
C HIS A 124 -6.09 -0.01 -5.25
N TYR A 125 -6.22 -1.31 -5.52
CA TYR A 125 -5.40 -2.34 -4.88
C TYR A 125 -5.34 -3.59 -5.77
N GLY A 126 -4.32 -4.42 -5.56
CA GLY A 126 -4.15 -5.67 -6.29
C GLY A 126 -5.26 -6.68 -5.96
N VAL A 127 -5.88 -7.23 -6.99
CA VAL A 127 -6.74 -8.42 -6.90
C VAL A 127 -5.90 -9.64 -7.26
N GLY A 128 -5.86 -10.63 -6.37
CA GLY A 128 -5.19 -11.89 -6.66
C GLY A 128 -5.83 -12.65 -7.83
N PRO A 129 -5.13 -13.65 -8.40
CA PRO A 129 -5.56 -14.39 -9.58
C PRO A 129 -6.89 -15.14 -9.42
N ALA A 130 -7.41 -15.31 -8.20
CA ALA A 130 -8.68 -15.99 -7.94
C ALA A 130 -9.94 -15.22 -8.40
N GLN A 131 -9.82 -13.95 -8.82
CA GLN A 131 -10.97 -13.12 -9.24
C GLN A 131 -10.75 -12.33 -10.53
N THR A 132 -9.67 -12.60 -11.25
CA THR A 132 -9.43 -12.04 -12.58
C THR A 132 -9.16 -13.20 -13.53
N HIS A 133 -9.82 -13.21 -14.69
CA HIS A 133 -9.27 -13.90 -15.85
C HIS A 133 -7.94 -13.20 -16.16
N VAL A 134 -6.89 -13.60 -15.46
CA VAL A 134 -5.55 -13.07 -15.67
C VAL A 134 -5.08 -13.62 -17.00
N TYR A 135 -4.94 -12.72 -17.98
CA TYR A 135 -4.08 -12.97 -19.13
C TYR A 135 -2.68 -13.22 -18.58
N GLU A 136 -2.32 -14.49 -18.54
CA GLU A 136 -0.99 -14.98 -18.18
C GLU A 136 -0.04 -14.49 -19.27
N VAL A 137 0.59 -13.33 -19.09
CA VAL A 137 1.75 -12.96 -19.90
C VAL A 137 2.93 -13.79 -19.38
N ARG A 138 3.02 -15.04 -19.85
CA ARG A 138 4.23 -15.83 -19.77
C ARG A 138 5.29 -15.11 -20.62
N ALA A 139 6.29 -14.53 -19.97
CA ALA A 139 7.52 -14.18 -20.64
C ALA A 139 8.29 -15.47 -20.92
N LEU A 140 8.60 -15.69 -22.20
CA LEU A 140 9.57 -16.68 -22.68
C LEU A 140 10.95 -16.41 -22.07
#